data_AF-A0A521ZA63-F1
#
_entry.id   AF-A0A521ZA63-F1
#
_cell.length_a   1.000
_cell.length_b   1.000
_cell.length_c   1.000
_cell.angle_alpha   90.00
_cell.angle_beta   90.00
_cell.angle_gamma   90.00
#
_symmetry.space_group_name_H-M   'P 1'
#
loop_
_entity.id
_entity.type
_entity.pdbx_description
1 polymer ?
#
loop_
_entity_poly.entity_id
_entity_poly.type
_entity_poly.pdbx_seq_one_letter_code
_entity_poly.pdbx_strand_id
1 'polypeptide(L)'
;MKKNSPEFYAYVLSLCCVMTGILAVVVLTATFYSVVRWATPEVTLSSAQFDKFQTNESFWDACRLDRLCSDEDEEVPTDEVLTDLRKEWFERALQVEQHEGKQQLIWMLAALFMLVLIAGVHAILWRLMKKGDEPPAETAEAKSAKA
;
A
#
# COMPACT_ATOMS: atom_id res chain seq x y z
N MET A 1 10.63 -42.33 3.31
CA MET A 1 10.38 -40.88 3.13
C MET A 1 11.47 -40.31 2.24
N LYS A 2 11.14 -39.79 1.06
CA LYS A 2 12.13 -39.16 0.16
C LYS A 2 12.75 -37.97 0.89
N LYS A 3 14.07 -37.98 1.11
CA LYS A 3 14.81 -36.80 1.56
C LYS A 3 14.71 -35.75 0.45
N ASN A 4 14.13 -34.59 0.74
CA ASN A 4 14.19 -33.46 -0.17
C ASN A 4 15.66 -33.05 -0.31
N SER A 5 16.15 -32.92 -1.54
CA SER A 5 17.52 -32.47 -1.78
C SER A 5 17.69 -31.02 -1.29
N PRO A 6 18.88 -30.62 -0.83
CA PRO A 6 19.17 -29.23 -0.46
C PRO A 6 18.83 -28.23 -1.59
N GLU A 7 18.92 -28.68 -2.84
CA GLU A 7 18.51 -27.92 -4.04
C GLU A 7 17.02 -27.52 -4.01
N PHE A 8 16.14 -28.39 -3.51
CA PHE A 8 14.71 -28.09 -3.39
C PHE A 8 14.47 -26.96 -2.38
N TYR A 9 15.17 -26.95 -1.24
CA TYR A 9 15.05 -25.88 -0.24
C TYR A 9 15.58 -24.55 -0.76
N ALA A 10 16.70 -24.55 -1.49
CA ALA A 10 17.24 -23.36 -2.12
C ALA A 10 16.27 -22.78 -3.18
N TYR A 11 15.65 -23.64 -3.99
CA TYR A 11 14.64 -23.23 -4.97
C TYR A 11 13.41 -22.57 -4.32
N VAL A 12 12.85 -23.21 -3.29
CA VAL A 12 11.69 -22.67 -2.56
C VAL A 12 12.04 -21.32 -1.93
N LEU A 13 13.20 -21.21 -1.28
CA LEU A 13 13.64 -19.96 -0.66
C LEU A 13 13.83 -18.84 -1.70
N SER A 14 14.39 -19.16 -2.87
CA SER A 14 14.54 -18.22 -3.98
C SER A 14 13.18 -17.70 -4.48
N LEU A 15 12.21 -18.59 -4.68
CA LEU A 15 10.86 -18.22 -5.09
C LEU A 15 10.18 -17.30 -4.05
N CYS A 16 10.31 -17.63 -2.76
CA CYS A 16 9.77 -16.80 -1.68
C CYS A 16 10.43 -15.42 -1.63
N CYS A 17 11.74 -15.32 -1.88
CA CYS A 17 12.45 -14.03 -2.01
C CYS A 17 11.89 -13.18 -3.15
N VAL A 18 11.69 -13.76 -4.34
CA VAL A 18 11.14 -13.06 -5.51
C VAL A 18 9.73 -12.55 -5.20
N MET A 19 8.87 -13.39 -4.64
CA MET A 19 7.51 -13.00 -4.27
C MET A 19 7.48 -11.88 -3.21
N THR A 20 8.37 -11.96 -2.21
CA THR A 20 8.51 -10.90 -1.19
C THR A 20 8.95 -9.59 -1.82
N GLY A 21 9.87 -9.64 -2.80
CA GLY A 21 10.30 -8.46 -3.56
C GLY A 21 9.17 -7.81 -4.37
N ILE A 22 8.36 -8.62 -5.07
CA ILE A 22 7.17 -8.12 -5.81
C ILE A 22 6.19 -7.46 -4.84
N LEU A 23 5.88 -8.11 -3.72
CA LEU A 23 4.99 -7.56 -2.69
C LEU A 23 5.53 -6.25 -2.12
N ALA A 24 6.84 -6.14 -1.90
CA ALA A 24 7.46 -4.90 -1.44
C ALA A 24 7.26 -3.75 -2.41
N VAL A 25 7.42 -3.98 -3.73
CA VAL A 25 7.17 -2.94 -4.75
C VAL A 25 5.71 -2.49 -4.75
N VAL A 26 4.76 -3.43 -4.64
CA VAL A 26 3.33 -3.12 -4.57
C VAL A 26 3.01 -2.29 -3.33
N VAL A 27 3.48 -2.72 -2.16
CA VAL A 27 3.24 -2.00 -0.90
C VAL A 27 3.91 -0.63 -0.91
N LEU A 28 5.11 -0.48 -1.46
CA LEU A 28 5.78 0.82 -1.60
C LEU A 28 4.97 1.78 -2.50
N THR A 29 4.47 1.29 -3.63
CA THR A 29 3.62 2.08 -4.53
C THR A 29 2.35 2.53 -3.82
N ALA A 30 1.68 1.62 -3.10
CA ALA A 30 0.49 1.93 -2.33
C ALA A 30 0.79 2.92 -1.18
N THR A 31 1.93 2.77 -0.50
CA THR A 31 2.38 3.68 0.55
C THR A 31 2.56 5.09 0.00
N PHE A 32 3.23 5.23 -1.14
CA PHE A 32 3.42 6.51 -1.80
C PHE A 32 2.07 7.15 -2.17
N TYR A 33 1.14 6.37 -2.74
CA TYR A 33 -0.20 6.86 -3.04
C TYR A 33 -0.94 7.34 -1.77
N SER A 34 -0.84 6.62 -0.65
CA SER A 34 -1.44 7.04 0.61
C SER A 34 -0.85 8.35 1.16
N VAL A 35 0.45 8.60 0.94
CA VAL A 35 1.07 9.88 1.28
C VAL A 35 0.49 11.01 0.42
N VAL A 36 0.34 10.80 -0.90
CA VAL A 36 -0.28 11.79 -1.80
C VAL A 36 -1.74 12.05 -1.39
N ARG A 37 -2.51 11.01 -1.09
CA ARG A 37 -3.90 11.11 -0.61
C ARG A 37 -4.03 11.90 0.69
N TRP A 38 -3.07 11.73 1.60
CA TRP A 38 -3.03 12.51 2.84
C TRP A 38 -2.57 13.97 2.62
N ALA A 39 -1.51 14.19 1.84
CA ALA A 39 -0.91 15.52 1.69
C ALA A 39 -1.71 16.43 0.75
N THR A 40 -2.31 15.87 -0.31
CA THR A 40 -3.01 16.59 -1.37
C THR A 40 -4.33 15.89 -1.71
N PRO A 41 -5.31 15.88 -0.79
CA PRO A 41 -6.60 15.19 -0.98
C PRO A 41 -7.39 15.71 -2.18
N GLU A 42 -7.21 16.98 -2.57
CA GLU A 42 -7.88 17.61 -3.71
C GLU A 42 -7.57 16.90 -5.03
N VAL A 43 -6.36 16.33 -5.16
CA VAL A 43 -5.89 15.64 -6.37
C VAL A 43 -6.32 14.17 -6.38
N THR A 44 -6.56 13.58 -5.21
CA THR A 44 -6.95 12.17 -5.08
C THR A 44 -8.44 11.97 -4.97
N LEU A 45 -9.20 13.05 -4.70
CA LEU A 45 -10.65 13.04 -4.74
C LEU A 45 -11.13 12.51 -6.09
N SER A 46 -12.08 11.57 -6.07
CA SER A 46 -12.60 11.00 -7.31
C SER A 46 -13.25 12.08 -8.17
N SER A 47 -13.16 11.97 -9.51
CA SER A 47 -13.81 12.93 -10.42
C SER A 47 -15.30 13.07 -10.13
N ALA A 48 -15.97 11.95 -9.85
CA ALA A 48 -17.38 11.94 -9.47
C ALA A 48 -17.68 12.71 -8.17
N GLN A 49 -16.77 12.76 -7.20
CA GLN A 49 -16.93 13.60 -6.01
C GLN A 49 -16.57 15.06 -6.31
N PHE A 50 -15.49 15.30 -7.05
CA PHE A 50 -15.04 16.64 -7.42
C PHE A 50 -16.10 17.39 -8.23
N ASP A 51 -16.74 16.73 -9.18
CA ASP A 51 -17.78 17.29 -10.05
C ASP A 51 -19.00 17.76 -9.25
N LYS A 52 -19.34 17.07 -8.14
CA LYS A 52 -20.45 17.48 -7.25
C LYS A 52 -20.24 18.88 -6.70
N PHE A 53 -19.00 19.30 -6.46
CA PHE A 53 -18.69 20.56 -5.79
C PHE A 53 -18.34 21.71 -6.75
N GLN A 54 -18.43 21.52 -8.08
CA GLN A 54 -18.08 22.55 -9.06
C GLN A 54 -19.07 23.72 -9.10
N THR A 55 -20.37 23.43 -9.11
CA THR A 55 -21.43 24.44 -9.17
C THR A 55 -22.50 24.21 -8.12
N ASN A 56 -23.33 25.22 -7.84
CA ASN A 56 -24.46 25.06 -6.93
C ASN A 56 -25.51 24.09 -7.50
N GLU A 57 -25.69 24.09 -8.83
CA GLU A 57 -26.56 23.15 -9.52
C GLU A 57 -26.07 21.70 -9.37
N SER A 58 -24.78 21.44 -9.63
CA SER A 58 -24.20 20.10 -9.48
C SER A 58 -24.26 19.61 -8.03
N PHE A 59 -24.03 20.52 -7.09
CA PHE A 59 -24.08 20.23 -5.65
C PHE A 59 -25.50 19.86 -5.22
N TRP A 60 -26.49 20.65 -5.66
CA TRP A 60 -27.89 20.41 -5.32
C TRP A 60 -28.43 19.13 -5.96
N ASP A 61 -28.09 18.86 -7.22
CA ASP A 61 -28.42 17.60 -7.90
C ASP A 61 -27.84 16.39 -7.15
N ALA A 62 -26.55 16.47 -6.79
CA ALA A 62 -25.90 15.42 -6.03
C ALA A 62 -26.52 15.24 -4.64
N CYS A 63 -26.88 16.34 -3.96
CA CYS A 63 -27.49 16.28 -2.64
C CYS A 63 -28.85 15.59 -2.65
N ARG A 64 -29.66 15.80 -3.71
CA ARG A 64 -30.92 15.10 -3.94
C ARG A 64 -30.72 13.62 -4.26
N LEU A 65 -29.79 13.31 -5.17
CA LEU A 65 -29.47 11.93 -5.57
C LEU A 65 -28.97 11.10 -4.38
N ASP A 66 -28.11 11.68 -3.55
CA ASP A 66 -27.54 11.02 -2.37
C ASP A 66 -28.52 11.04 -1.17
N ARG A 67 -29.72 11.64 -1.30
CA ARG A 67 -30.72 11.84 -0.23
C ARG A 67 -30.15 12.50 1.03
N LEU A 68 -29.22 13.41 0.79
CA LEU A 68 -28.45 14.12 1.79
C LEU A 68 -29.09 15.48 2.13
N CYS A 69 -29.78 16.06 1.17
CA CYS A 69 -30.73 17.16 1.34
C CYS A 69 -32.13 16.54 1.30
N SER A 70 -33.06 17.06 2.10
CA SER A 70 -34.38 16.47 2.39
C SER A 70 -35.24 16.22 1.15
N ASP A 71 -36.39 15.56 1.36
CA ASP A 71 -37.33 15.02 0.37
C ASP A 71 -37.55 15.90 -0.88
N GLU A 72 -37.89 15.24 -2.01
CA GLU A 72 -37.97 15.78 -3.39
C GLU A 72 -38.78 17.08 -3.59
N ASP A 73 -39.49 17.55 -2.56
CA ASP A 73 -40.37 18.73 -2.54
C ASP A 73 -39.78 19.96 -1.79
N GLU A 74 -38.52 19.92 -1.33
CA GLU A 74 -37.91 21.08 -0.66
C GLU A 74 -37.52 22.20 -1.63
N GLU A 75 -37.95 23.43 -1.31
CA GLU A 75 -37.62 24.63 -2.11
C GLU A 75 -36.11 24.85 -2.13
N VAL A 76 -35.55 25.05 -3.32
CA VAL A 76 -34.09 25.22 -3.50
C VAL A 76 -33.63 26.41 -2.63
N PRO A 77 -32.66 26.21 -1.73
CA PRO A 77 -32.13 27.30 -0.91
C PRO A 77 -31.56 28.43 -1.78
N THR A 78 -31.41 29.61 -1.20
CA THR A 78 -30.79 30.74 -1.91
C THR A 78 -29.36 30.41 -2.33
N ASP A 79 -28.89 31.02 -3.41
CA ASP A 79 -27.53 30.79 -3.94
C ASP A 79 -26.42 31.01 -2.90
N GLU A 80 -26.61 31.96 -1.98
CA GLU A 80 -25.67 32.24 -0.90
C GLU A 80 -25.57 31.05 0.07
N VAL A 81 -26.72 30.50 0.48
CA VAL A 81 -26.79 29.33 1.36
C VAL A 81 -26.21 28.08 0.68
N LEU A 82 -26.55 27.85 -0.59
CA LEU A 82 -26.00 26.73 -1.37
C LEU A 82 -24.48 26.85 -1.53
N THR A 83 -23.97 28.05 -1.74
CA THR A 83 -22.52 28.28 -1.88
C THR A 83 -21.78 27.93 -0.60
N ASP A 84 -22.32 28.31 0.57
CA ASP A 84 -21.68 28.03 1.84
C ASP A 84 -21.77 26.55 2.22
N LEU A 85 -22.92 25.91 2.00
CA LEU A 85 -23.07 24.46 2.16
C LEU A 85 -22.10 23.69 1.26
N ARG A 86 -22.01 24.07 -0.02
CA ARG A 86 -21.09 23.44 -0.98
C ARG A 86 -19.64 23.51 -0.51
N LYS A 87 -19.19 24.65 0.01
CA LYS A 87 -17.83 24.82 0.55
C LYS A 87 -17.61 23.96 1.80
N GLU A 88 -18.55 23.95 2.73
CA GLU A 88 -18.44 23.16 3.96
C GLU A 88 -18.36 21.66 3.64
N TRP A 89 -19.18 21.19 2.70
CA TRP A 89 -19.22 19.79 2.31
C TRP A 89 -18.00 19.37 1.52
N PHE A 90 -17.47 20.27 0.67
CA PHE A 90 -16.20 20.04 -0.01
C PHE A 90 -15.06 19.91 0.99
N GLU A 91 -14.96 20.82 1.97
CA GLU A 91 -13.97 20.75 3.05
C GLU A 91 -14.07 19.44 3.83
N ARG A 92 -15.31 19.01 4.16
CA ARG A 92 -15.54 17.72 4.82
C ARG A 92 -15.10 16.55 3.95
N ALA A 93 -15.37 16.58 2.65
CA ALA A 93 -14.94 15.53 1.72
C ALA A 93 -13.40 15.45 1.67
N LEU A 94 -12.70 16.58 1.65
CA LEU A 94 -11.24 16.61 1.73
C LEU A 94 -10.73 16.03 3.05
N GLN A 95 -11.38 16.33 4.17
CA GLN A 95 -10.99 15.78 5.48
C GLN A 95 -11.19 14.27 5.55
N VAL A 96 -12.27 13.73 4.97
CA VAL A 96 -12.51 12.30 4.85
C VAL A 96 -11.42 11.65 3.99
N GLU A 97 -11.13 12.23 2.83
CA GLU A 97 -10.09 11.76 1.91
C GLU A 97 -8.70 11.71 2.60
N GLN A 98 -8.34 12.76 3.34
CA GLN A 98 -7.11 12.78 4.14
C GLN A 98 -7.11 11.71 5.24
N HIS A 99 -8.23 11.52 5.93
CA HIS A 99 -8.35 10.54 7.00
C HIS A 99 -8.16 9.13 6.48
N GLU A 100 -8.82 8.79 5.37
CA GLU A 100 -8.63 7.49 4.72
C GLU A 100 -7.19 7.31 4.21
N GLY A 101 -6.58 8.35 3.65
CA GLY A 101 -5.17 8.36 3.29
C GLY A 101 -4.25 8.05 4.48
N LYS A 102 -4.48 8.66 5.65
CA LYS A 102 -3.72 8.39 6.89
C LYS A 102 -3.92 6.95 7.37
N GLN A 103 -5.16 6.47 7.41
CA GLN A 103 -5.44 5.09 7.85
C GLN A 103 -4.74 4.09 6.93
N GLN A 104 -4.88 4.27 5.61
CA GLN A 104 -4.23 3.40 4.63
C GLN A 104 -2.71 3.45 4.77
N LEU A 105 -2.12 4.62 4.99
CA LEU A 105 -0.69 4.77 5.24
C LEU A 105 -0.22 3.95 6.45
N ILE A 106 -0.95 3.98 7.57
CA ILE A 106 -0.64 3.19 8.77
C ILE A 106 -0.63 1.69 8.44
N TRP A 107 -1.65 1.21 7.72
CA TRP A 107 -1.72 -0.19 7.31
C TRP A 107 -0.58 -0.59 6.38
N MET A 108 -0.22 0.27 5.42
CA MET A 108 0.89 0.01 4.50
C MET A 108 2.25 0.01 5.21
N LEU A 109 2.47 0.91 6.19
CA LEU A 109 3.68 0.91 7.01
C LEU A 109 3.80 -0.37 7.86
N ALA A 110 2.69 -0.87 8.42
CA ALA A 110 2.68 -2.15 9.11
C ALA A 110 3.00 -3.32 8.18
N ALA A 111 2.47 -3.31 6.95
CA ALA A 111 2.81 -4.30 5.93
C ALA A 111 4.29 -4.26 5.53
N LEU A 112 4.87 -3.06 5.34
CA LEU A 112 6.30 -2.88 5.09
C LEU A 112 7.16 -3.45 6.22
N PHE A 113 6.78 -3.17 7.47
CA PHE A 113 7.47 -3.72 8.64
C PHE A 113 7.49 -5.26 8.60
N MET A 114 6.35 -5.90 8.32
CA MET A 114 6.26 -7.35 8.17
C MET A 114 7.13 -7.89 7.02
N LEU A 115 7.15 -7.21 5.87
CA LEU A 115 8.00 -7.60 4.74
C LEU A 115 9.49 -7.51 5.09
N VAL A 116 9.91 -6.49 5.85
CA VAL A 116 11.28 -6.37 6.35
C VAL A 116 11.63 -7.54 7.27
N LEU A 117 10.73 -7.94 8.18
CA LEU A 117 10.95 -9.10 9.04
C LEU A 117 11.10 -10.40 8.23
N ILE A 118 10.22 -10.61 7.25
CA ILE A 118 10.26 -11.78 6.36
C ILE A 118 11.57 -11.80 5.58
N ALA A 119 11.98 -10.68 4.98
CA ALA A 119 13.24 -10.55 4.25
C ALA A 119 14.45 -10.81 5.17
N GLY A 120 14.40 -10.35 6.42
CA GLY A 120 15.42 -10.63 7.44
C GLY A 120 15.58 -12.12 7.73
N VAL A 121 14.48 -12.84 7.92
CA VAL A 121 14.49 -14.31 8.11
C VAL A 121 15.07 -15.00 6.89
N HIS A 122 14.67 -14.61 5.68
CA HIS A 122 15.23 -15.17 4.44
C HIS A 122 16.74 -14.96 4.34
N ALA A 123 17.22 -13.76 4.69
CA ALA A 123 18.64 -13.45 4.68
C ALA A 123 19.44 -14.30 5.69
N ILE A 124 18.88 -14.57 6.87
CA ILE A 124 19.49 -15.46 7.87
C ILE A 124 19.54 -16.89 7.34
N LEU A 125 18.43 -17.43 6.84
CA LEU A 125 18.37 -18.79 6.30
C LEU A 125 19.34 -18.99 5.13
N TRP A 126 19.43 -18.01 4.23
CA TRP A 126 20.38 -18.01 3.13
C TRP A 126 21.84 -18.05 3.60
N ARG A 127 22.18 -17.27 4.63
CA ARG A 127 23.54 -17.28 5.23
C ARG A 127 23.86 -18.62 5.89
N LEU A 128 22.89 -19.26 6.55
CA LEU A 128 23.09 -20.57 7.17
C LEU A 128 23.34 -21.66 6.13
N MET A 129 22.60 -21.66 5.02
CA MET A 129 22.83 -22.63 3.93
C MET A 129 24.20 -22.45 3.28
N LYS A 130 24.62 -21.21 3.01
CA LYS A 130 25.95 -20.94 2.42
C LYS A 130 27.12 -21.41 3.27
N LYS A 131 27.00 -21.38 4.61
CA LYS A 131 28.06 -21.87 5.52
C LYS A 131 28.18 -23.40 5.51
N GLY A 132 27.14 -24.13 5.10
CA GLY A 132 27.18 -25.59 4.99
C GLY A 132 27.91 -26.11 3.75
N ASP A 133 28.11 -25.25 2.74
CA ASP A 133 28.77 -25.58 1.47
C ASP A 133 30.27 -25.24 1.44
N GLU A 134 30.85 -24.73 2.54
CA GLU A 134 32.31 -24.58 2.63
C GLU A 134 32.97 -25.96 2.71
N PRO A 135 33.83 -26.35 1.74
CA PRO A 135 34.51 -27.63 1.80
C PRO A 135 35.40 -27.67 3.06
N PRO A 136 35.44 -28.80 3.79
CA PRO A 136 36.33 -28.91 4.94
C PRO A 136 37.77 -28.60 4.51
N ALA A 137 38.45 -27.77 5.31
CA ALA A 137 39.80 -27.26 5.08
C ALA A 137 40.86 -28.38 4.83
N GLU A 138 40.50 -29.63 5.09
CA GLU A 138 41.33 -30.83 4.94
C GLU A 138 41.72 -31.14 3.47
N THR A 139 41.07 -30.55 2.47
CA THR A 139 41.46 -30.73 1.06
C THR A 139 42.53 -29.75 0.55
N ALA A 140 42.87 -28.71 1.34
CA ALA A 140 43.95 -27.78 1.00
C ALA A 140 45.33 -28.36 1.33
N GLU A 141 45.48 -29.13 2.41
CA GLU A 141 46.75 -29.74 2.80
C GLU A 141 47.14 -30.94 1.91
N ALA A 142 46.15 -31.70 1.42
CA ALA A 142 46.39 -32.83 0.51
C ALA A 142 46.94 -32.44 -0.87
N LYS A 143 46.87 -31.15 -1.26
CA LYS A 143 47.48 -30.65 -2.51
C LYS A 143 48.91 -30.15 -2.34
N SER A 144 49.38 -29.87 -1.12
CA SER A 144 50.79 -29.49 -0.89
C SER A 144 51.71 -30.71 -0.69
N ALA A 145 51.16 -31.85 -0.27
CA ALA A 145 51.92 -33.10 -0.08
C ALA A 145 52.17 -33.89 -1.38
N LYS A 146 51.79 -33.35 -2.54
CA LYS A 146 51.97 -33.96 -3.87
C LYS A 146 52.77 -33.07 -4.85
N ALA A 147 53.37 -31.98 -4.38
CA ALA A 147 54.28 -31.14 -5.15
C ALA A 147 55.75 -31.43 -4.80
#